data_AF-A0A382IMF0-F1
#
_entry.id   AF-A0A382IMF0-F1
#
_cell.length_a   1.000
_cell.length_b   1.000
_cell.length_c   1.000
_cell.angle_alpha   90.00
_cell.angle_beta   90.00
_cell.angle_gamma   90.00
#
_symmetry.space_group_name_H-M   'P 1'
#
loop_
_entity.id
_entity.type
_entity.pdbx_description
1 polymer ?
#
loop_
_entity_poly.entity_id
_entity_poly.type
_entity_poly.pdbx_seq_one_letter_code
_entity_poly.pdbx_strand_id
1 'polypeptide(L)'
;RKGIYPPIFVLPSLSRLMNAGIGEGQTREDHKQLSDQLYAAYAEGVDLRGLVAIVGKEALSERDQRLLEFGDDFENRFVRQGREEDRHIGDDTLELGWNMISALPESALTRIDKKIMDKYHPAYRDKNKK
;
A
#
# COMPACT_ATOMS: atom_id res chain seq x y z
N ARG A 1 -20.16 8.01 7.37
CA ARG A 1 -18.74 8.24 7.76
C ARG A 1 -18.18 6.91 8.27
N LYS A 2 -16.94 6.52 7.92
CA LYS A 2 -16.37 5.16 8.18
C LYS A 2 -15.71 4.95 9.57
N GLY A 3 -15.61 5.98 10.41
CA GLY A 3 -15.04 5.85 11.77
C GLY A 3 -13.53 5.53 11.80
N ILE A 4 -12.79 5.91 10.76
CA ILE A 4 -11.33 5.75 10.68
C ILE A 4 -10.65 6.95 11.35
N TYR A 5 -9.63 6.67 12.16
CA TYR A 5 -8.79 7.67 12.81
C TYR A 5 -7.30 7.33 12.57
N PRO A 6 -6.44 8.31 12.27
CA PRO A 6 -6.79 9.67 11.85
C PRO A 6 -7.52 9.68 10.50
N PRO A 7 -8.50 10.59 10.26
CA PRO A 7 -9.30 10.59 9.04
C PRO A 7 -8.57 11.25 7.86
N ILE A 8 -7.36 10.77 7.54
CA ILE A 8 -6.52 11.31 6.46
C ILE A 8 -6.96 10.69 5.13
N PHE A 9 -7.30 11.52 4.16
CA PHE A 9 -7.54 11.08 2.79
C PHE A 9 -6.27 11.25 1.96
N VAL A 10 -5.61 10.12 1.64
CA VAL A 10 -4.28 10.11 1.03
C VAL A 10 -4.28 10.62 -0.42
N LEU A 11 -5.30 10.31 -1.22
CA LEU A 11 -5.33 10.67 -2.65
C LEU A 11 -5.18 12.17 -2.95
N PRO A 12 -5.89 13.09 -2.27
CA PRO A 12 -5.68 14.52 -2.48
C PRO A 12 -4.48 15.09 -1.71
N SER A 13 -3.83 14.29 -0.85
CA SER A 13 -2.71 14.75 -0.02
C SER A 13 -1.40 14.71 -0.80
N LEU A 14 -0.57 15.74 -0.66
CA LEU A 14 0.71 15.85 -1.36
C LEU A 14 1.79 16.49 -0.49
N SER A 15 2.92 15.80 -0.35
CA SER A 15 4.16 16.39 0.16
C SER A 15 5.13 16.65 -1.00
N ARG A 16 5.35 17.93 -1.32
CA ARG A 16 6.27 18.33 -2.40
C ARG A 16 7.74 18.03 -2.09
N LEU A 17 8.08 17.91 -0.81
CA LEU A 17 9.44 17.69 -0.34
C LEU A 17 9.72 16.23 0.03
N MET A 18 8.77 15.32 -0.17
CA MET A 18 8.92 13.90 0.17
C MET A 18 10.23 13.32 -0.37
N ASN A 19 10.55 13.54 -1.64
CA ASN A 19 11.74 12.97 -2.27
C ASN A 19 13.07 13.44 -1.63
N ALA A 20 13.07 14.58 -0.91
CA ALA A 20 14.25 15.08 -0.21
C ALA A 20 14.39 14.52 1.22
N GLY A 21 13.35 13.83 1.72
CA GLY A 21 13.26 13.28 3.08
C GLY A 21 13.13 11.75 3.14
N ILE A 22 13.31 11.04 2.02
CA ILE A 22 13.24 9.59 1.94
C ILE A 22 14.48 8.98 1.26
N GLY A 23 14.63 7.66 1.38
CA GLY A 23 15.71 6.91 0.74
C GLY A 23 16.84 6.54 1.69
N GLU A 24 17.93 6.06 1.11
CA GLU A 24 19.12 5.60 1.84
C GLU A 24 19.72 6.74 2.68
N GLY A 25 20.07 6.43 3.93
CA GLY A 25 20.61 7.41 4.89
C GLY A 25 19.56 8.31 5.56
N GLN A 26 18.29 8.23 5.17
CA GLN A 26 17.18 8.99 5.80
C GLN A 26 16.09 8.08 6.35
N THR A 27 15.54 7.19 5.51
CA THR A 27 14.51 6.22 5.91
C THR A 27 14.95 4.82 5.49
N ARG A 28 14.65 4.42 4.26
CA ARG A 28 15.04 3.13 3.67
C ARG A 28 14.95 3.22 2.15
N GLU A 29 15.74 2.41 1.43
CA GLU A 29 15.87 2.49 -0.04
C GLU A 29 14.56 2.17 -0.81
N ASP A 30 13.65 1.43 -0.20
CA ASP A 30 12.36 0.99 -0.77
C ASP A 30 11.22 2.00 -0.61
N HIS A 31 11.40 3.03 0.23
CA HIS A 31 10.32 3.93 0.65
C HIS A 31 9.59 4.55 -0.55
N LYS A 32 10.32 5.11 -1.52
CA LYS A 32 9.71 5.77 -2.68
C LYS A 32 8.81 4.81 -3.46
N GLN A 33 9.36 3.66 -3.83
CA GLN A 33 8.67 2.72 -4.71
C GLN A 33 7.47 2.08 -4.02
N LEU A 34 7.62 1.74 -2.72
CA LEU A 34 6.50 1.23 -1.93
C LEU A 34 5.38 2.27 -1.81
N SER A 35 5.72 3.54 -1.52
CA SER A 35 4.73 4.61 -1.45
C SER A 35 3.99 4.79 -2.77
N ASP A 36 4.71 4.82 -3.90
CA ASP A 36 4.12 4.96 -5.23
C ASP A 36 3.18 3.77 -5.55
N GLN A 37 3.57 2.55 -5.17
CA GLN A 37 2.76 1.35 -5.37
C GLN A 37 1.50 1.31 -4.49
N LEU A 38 1.63 1.65 -3.20
CA LEU A 38 0.50 1.76 -2.28
C LEU A 38 -0.52 2.79 -2.77
N TYR A 39 -0.05 3.95 -3.21
CA TYR A 39 -0.89 5.00 -3.77
C TYR A 39 -1.67 4.51 -5.00
N ALA A 40 -0.99 3.86 -5.94
CA ALA A 40 -1.61 3.37 -7.16
C ALA A 40 -2.66 2.28 -6.89
N ALA A 41 -2.33 1.30 -6.05
CA ALA A 41 -3.26 0.24 -5.68
C ALA A 41 -4.49 0.80 -4.93
N TYR A 42 -4.28 1.79 -4.04
CA TYR A 42 -5.38 2.43 -3.33
C TYR A 42 -6.28 3.26 -4.25
N ALA A 43 -5.69 4.03 -5.17
CA ALA A 43 -6.45 4.81 -6.15
C ALA A 43 -7.33 3.89 -7.03
N GLU A 44 -6.75 2.80 -7.54
CA GLU A 44 -7.48 1.83 -8.35
C GLU A 44 -8.59 1.11 -7.54
N GLY A 45 -8.30 0.70 -6.30
CA GLY A 45 -9.29 0.12 -5.40
C GLY A 45 -10.46 1.07 -5.11
N VAL A 46 -10.20 2.38 -4.99
CA VAL A 46 -11.23 3.41 -4.80
C VAL A 46 -12.10 3.57 -6.05
N ASP A 47 -11.49 3.62 -7.24
CA ASP A 47 -12.22 3.73 -8.51
C ASP A 47 -13.12 2.51 -8.76
N LEU A 48 -12.63 1.32 -8.40
CA LEU A 48 -13.39 0.06 -8.51
C LEU A 48 -14.67 0.07 -7.66
N ARG A 49 -14.73 0.81 -6.55
CA ARG A 49 -15.98 0.93 -5.76
C ARG A 49 -17.12 1.56 -6.58
N GLY A 50 -16.79 2.51 -7.45
CA GLY A 50 -17.75 3.11 -8.37
C GLY A 50 -18.24 2.10 -9.40
N LEU A 51 -17.33 1.29 -9.95
CA LEU A 51 -17.67 0.24 -10.90
C LEU A 51 -18.56 -0.83 -10.26
N VAL A 52 -18.24 -1.29 -9.04
CA VAL A 52 -19.05 -2.26 -8.28
C VAL A 52 -20.47 -1.78 -8.07
N ALA A 53 -20.67 -0.49 -7.79
CA ALA A 53 -22.01 0.07 -7.62
C ALA A 53 -22.86 0.02 -8.89
N ILE A 54 -22.25 -0.16 -10.07
CA ILE A 54 -22.92 -0.22 -11.38
C ILE A 54 -23.14 -1.69 -11.81
N VAL A 55 -22.09 -2.52 -11.76
CA VAL A 55 -22.11 -3.87 -12.36
C VAL A 55 -22.16 -5.03 -11.36
N GLY A 56 -21.99 -4.76 -10.06
CA GLY A 56 -21.88 -5.79 -9.01
C GLY A 56 -20.44 -6.28 -8.79
N LYS A 57 -20.15 -6.80 -7.58
CA LYS A 57 -18.79 -7.25 -7.20
C LYS A 57 -18.39 -8.51 -7.99
N GLU A 58 -19.35 -9.38 -8.27
CA GLU A 58 -19.17 -10.67 -8.93
C GLU A 58 -18.73 -10.53 -10.40
N ALA A 59 -18.97 -9.36 -11.00
CA ALA A 59 -18.57 -9.05 -12.37
C ALA A 59 -17.10 -8.61 -12.48
N LEU A 60 -16.42 -8.35 -11.37
CA LEU A 60 -15.00 -7.96 -11.37
C LEU A 60 -14.08 -9.15 -11.63
N SER A 61 -12.96 -8.89 -12.32
CA SER A 61 -11.88 -9.87 -12.43
C SER A 61 -11.29 -10.20 -11.05
N GLU A 62 -10.63 -11.35 -10.91
CA GLU A 62 -9.99 -11.71 -9.63
C GLU A 62 -8.99 -10.64 -9.18
N ARG A 63 -8.21 -10.08 -10.11
CA ARG A 63 -7.28 -8.97 -9.83
C ARG A 63 -8.01 -7.74 -9.27
N ASP A 64 -9.11 -7.34 -9.90
CA ASP A 64 -9.86 -6.16 -9.47
C ASP A 64 -10.56 -6.41 -8.12
N GLN A 65 -11.03 -7.63 -7.86
CA GLN A 65 -11.56 -7.99 -6.55
C GLN A 65 -10.49 -7.85 -5.45
N ARG A 66 -9.25 -8.27 -5.71
CA ARG A 66 -8.12 -8.08 -4.78
C ARG A 66 -7.77 -6.61 -4.56
N LEU A 67 -7.82 -5.78 -5.61
CA LEU A 67 -7.57 -4.34 -5.49
C LEU A 67 -8.69 -3.61 -4.74
N LEU A 68 -9.94 -4.01 -4.96
CA LEU A 68 -11.09 -3.51 -4.21
C LEU A 68 -10.92 -3.82 -2.71
N GLU A 69 -10.57 -5.06 -2.38
CA GLU A 69 -10.31 -5.50 -1.01
C GLU A 69 -9.10 -4.77 -0.39
N PHE A 70 -8.04 -4.60 -1.17
CA PHE A 70 -6.89 -3.79 -0.77
C PHE A 70 -7.29 -2.35 -0.42
N GLY A 71 -8.22 -1.74 -1.16
CA GLY A 71 -8.71 -0.39 -0.87
C GLY A 71 -9.37 -0.27 0.51
N ASP A 72 -10.13 -1.28 0.93
CA ASP A 72 -10.73 -1.33 2.26
C ASP A 72 -9.71 -1.66 3.35
N ASP A 73 -8.77 -2.57 3.07
CA ASP A 73 -7.70 -2.91 4.00
C ASP A 73 -6.75 -1.73 4.24
N PHE A 74 -6.42 -0.97 3.19
CA PHE A 74 -5.58 0.22 3.28
C PHE A 74 -6.15 1.25 4.26
N GLU A 75 -7.44 1.51 4.17
CA GLU A 75 -8.14 2.38 5.09
C GLU A 75 -8.16 1.82 6.53
N ASN A 76 -8.37 0.51 6.68
CA ASN A 76 -8.56 -0.10 8.00
C ASN A 76 -7.28 -0.49 8.73
N ARG A 77 -6.17 -0.64 8.03
CA ARG A 77 -4.90 -1.11 8.60
C ARG A 77 -3.79 -0.08 8.45
N PHE A 78 -3.65 0.53 7.27
CA PHE A 78 -2.57 1.49 7.01
C PHE A 78 -2.93 2.87 7.55
N VAL A 79 -4.08 3.42 7.13
CA VAL A 79 -4.52 4.75 7.56
C VAL A 79 -4.98 4.75 9.01
N ARG A 80 -5.71 3.70 9.42
CA ARG A 80 -6.17 3.57 10.80
C ARG A 80 -4.98 3.33 11.73
N GLN A 81 -4.86 4.20 12.73
CA GLN A 81 -3.84 4.15 13.77
C GLN A 81 -4.46 4.58 15.11
N GLY A 82 -4.02 3.98 16.21
CA GLY A 82 -4.43 4.39 17.56
C GLY A 82 -3.98 5.82 17.89
N ARG A 83 -4.67 6.47 18.84
CA ARG A 83 -4.28 7.82 19.31
C ARG A 83 -2.90 7.86 19.96
N GLU A 84 -2.55 6.78 20.64
CA GLU A 84 -1.28 6.62 21.36
C GLU A 84 -0.33 5.66 20.62
N GLU A 85 -0.68 5.27 19.40
CA GLU A 85 0.17 4.41 18.58
C GLU A 85 1.16 5.30 17.81
N ASP A 86 2.45 5.10 18.05
CA ASP A 86 3.55 5.76 17.34
C ASP A 86 4.28 4.71 16.50
N ARG A 87 4.23 4.85 15.17
CA ARG A 87 4.80 3.88 14.22
C ARG A 87 6.13 4.39 13.70
N HIS A 88 7.19 3.60 13.88
CA HIS A 88 8.47 3.85 13.23
C HIS A 88 8.34 3.72 11.71
N ILE A 89 9.02 4.59 10.96
CA ILE A 89 8.91 4.60 9.50
C ILE A 89 9.37 3.26 8.90
N GLY A 90 10.51 2.74 9.33
CA GLY A 90 11.12 1.54 8.77
C GLY A 90 10.45 0.25 9.23
N ASP A 91 10.41 0.04 10.53
CA ASP A 91 10.07 -1.26 11.13
C ASP A 91 8.57 -1.51 11.22
N ASP A 92 7.76 -0.43 11.23
CA ASP A 92 6.31 -0.55 11.34
C ASP A 92 5.62 -0.16 10.02
N THR A 93 5.83 1.08 9.55
CA THR A 93 5.05 1.63 8.42
C THR A 93 5.40 0.97 7.09
N LEU A 94 6.70 0.88 6.75
CA LEU A 94 7.12 0.25 5.50
C LEU A 94 6.90 -1.27 5.53
N GLU A 95 7.15 -1.96 6.65
CA GLU A 95 6.84 -3.38 6.78
C GLU A 95 5.33 -3.66 6.65
N LEU A 96 4.48 -2.83 7.26
CA LEU A 96 3.03 -2.93 7.08
C LEU A 96 2.65 -2.77 5.60
N GLY A 97 3.21 -1.76 4.91
CA GLY A 97 2.99 -1.57 3.48
C GLY A 97 3.34 -2.80 2.64
N TRP A 98 4.51 -3.41 2.89
CA TRP A 98 4.93 -4.65 2.23
C TRP A 98 3.99 -5.82 2.49
N ASN A 99 3.59 -6.02 3.74
CA ASN A 99 2.65 -7.06 4.11
C ASN A 99 1.30 -6.88 3.40
N MET A 100 0.86 -5.64 3.19
CA MET A 100 -0.39 -5.37 2.50
C MET A 100 -0.32 -5.63 0.99
N ILE A 101 0.73 -5.17 0.32
CA ILE A 101 0.86 -5.40 -1.13
C ILE A 101 1.18 -6.86 -1.46
N SER A 102 1.67 -7.66 -0.51
CA SER A 102 1.89 -9.09 -0.71
C SER A 102 0.62 -9.92 -0.94
N ALA A 103 -0.56 -9.36 -0.62
CA ALA A 103 -1.84 -9.98 -0.94
C ALA A 103 -2.28 -9.74 -2.40
N LEU A 104 -1.62 -8.80 -3.10
CA LEU A 104 -1.90 -8.49 -4.50
C LEU A 104 -1.12 -9.43 -5.43
N PRO A 105 -1.65 -9.74 -6.61
CA PRO A 105 -0.88 -10.45 -7.62
C PRO A 105 0.29 -9.57 -8.10
N GLU A 106 1.44 -10.18 -8.41
CA GLU A 106 2.63 -9.45 -8.85
C GLU A 106 2.40 -8.63 -10.13
N SER A 107 1.46 -9.05 -10.98
CA SER A 107 1.05 -8.28 -12.17
C SER A 107 0.44 -6.91 -11.82
N ALA A 108 -0.03 -6.71 -10.59
CA ALA A 108 -0.50 -5.42 -10.09
C ALA A 108 0.63 -4.56 -9.48
N LEU A 109 1.81 -5.13 -9.24
CA LEU A 109 2.95 -4.47 -8.60
C LEU A 109 3.89 -3.82 -9.62
N THR A 110 3.35 -2.88 -10.40
CA THR A 110 4.03 -2.29 -11.57
C THR A 110 4.98 -1.14 -11.26
N ARG A 111 5.02 -0.65 -10.02
CA ARG A 111 5.81 0.54 -9.60
C ARG A 111 7.03 0.20 -8.75
N ILE A 112 7.35 -1.08 -8.64
CA ILE A 112 8.46 -1.58 -7.83
C ILE A 112 9.43 -2.32 -8.74
N ASP A 113 10.69 -1.92 -8.70
CA ASP A 113 11.75 -2.58 -9.43
C ASP A 113 12.03 -3.96 -8.84
N LYS A 114 12.42 -4.91 -9.70
CA LYS A 114 12.71 -6.28 -9.31
C LYS A 114 13.71 -6.38 -8.14
N LYS A 115 14.75 -5.54 -8.12
CA LYS A 115 15.75 -5.51 -7.03
C LYS A 115 15.11 -5.23 -5.67
N ILE A 116 14.19 -4.27 -5.60
CA ILE A 116 13.48 -3.91 -4.37
C ILE A 116 12.49 -5.01 -4.00
N MET A 117 11.78 -5.55 -4.99
CA MET A 117 10.85 -6.67 -4.82
C MET A 117 11.53 -7.89 -4.18
N ASP A 118 12.66 -8.33 -4.76
CA ASP A 118 13.40 -9.52 -4.30
C ASP A 118 13.94 -9.35 -2.87
N LYS A 119 14.25 -8.12 -2.46
CA LYS A 119 14.84 -7.82 -1.15
C LYS A 119 13.81 -7.68 -0.04
N TYR A 120 12.65 -7.07 -0.32
CA TYR A 120 11.72 -6.64 0.72
C TYR A 120 10.37 -7.35 0.70
N HIS A 121 9.92 -7.84 -0.45
CA HIS A 121 8.62 -8.50 -0.52
C HIS A 121 8.64 -9.80 0.30
N PRO A 122 7.65 -10.05 1.18
CA PRO A 122 7.64 -11.21 2.09
C PRO A 122 7.84 -12.55 1.37
N ALA A 123 7.25 -12.73 0.18
CA ALA A 123 7.37 -13.97 -0.59
C ALA A 123 8.81 -14.28 -1.08
N TYR A 124 9.67 -13.27 -1.17
CA TYR A 124 11.05 -13.37 -1.67
C TYR A 124 12.07 -13.28 -0.55
N ARG A 125 11.89 -12.34 0.39
CA ARG A 125 12.82 -12.11 1.50
C ARG A 125 13.01 -13.33 2.39
N ASP A 126 11.95 -14.09 2.66
CA ASP A 126 12.03 -15.26 3.55
C ASP A 126 12.71 -16.47 2.87
N LYS A 127 12.75 -16.51 1.53
CA LYS A 127 13.52 -17.52 0.80
C LYS A 127 15.03 -17.28 0.90
N ASN A 128 15.44 -16.02 1.07
CA ASN A 128 16.84 -15.62 1.23
C ASN A 128 17.36 -15.76 2.68
N LYS A 129 16.49 -16.13 3.64
CA LYS A 129 16.87 -16.44 5.04
C LYS A 129 17.17 -17.94 5.27
N LYS A 130 16.97 -18.79 4.26
CA LYS A 130 17.33 -20.22 4.27
C LYS A 130 18.59 -20.45 3.45
#